data_AF-A0AAI8YVJ3-F1
#
_entry.id   AF-A0AAI8YVJ3-F1
#
_cell.length_a   1.000
_cell.length_b   1.000
_cell.length_c   1.000
_cell.angle_alpha   90.00
_cell.angle_beta   90.00
_cell.angle_gamma   90.00
#
_symmetry.space_group_name_H-M   'P 1'
#
loop_
_entity.id
_entity.type
_entity.pdbx_description
1 polymer ?
#
loop_
_entity_poly.entity_id
_entity_poly.type
_entity_poly.pdbx_seq_one_letter_code
_entity_poly.pdbx_strand_id
1 'polypeptide(L)'
;MASTASTLGFRVPASPAAIFQLLHAAIVTSTATASLYDPTSFQEQTGISEPATARVISFFLIALKAYEVTGALQDNRATYWVSTIGRAAAASLMVYCGGAWAKLAPLDLGSAAVLGICMAFSPPAAAAKAKSG
;
A
#
# COMPACT_ATOMS: atom_id res chain seq x y z
N MET A 1 -29.72 22.32 0.36
CA MET A 1 -28.40 21.68 0.16
C MET A 1 -28.21 20.69 1.30
N ALA A 2 -28.47 19.40 1.05
CA ALA A 2 -28.29 18.38 2.08
C ALA A 2 -26.79 18.04 2.17
N SER A 3 -26.19 18.39 3.31
CA SER A 3 -24.84 17.94 3.67
C SER A 3 -24.90 16.45 3.92
N THR A 4 -24.55 15.64 2.91
CA THR A 4 -24.32 14.21 3.08
C THR A 4 -23.05 14.07 3.92
N ALA A 5 -23.21 14.04 5.24
CA ALA A 5 -22.15 13.62 6.14
C ALA A 5 -21.77 12.20 5.74
N SER A 6 -20.65 12.07 5.02
CA SER A 6 -20.06 10.79 4.68
C SER A 6 -19.56 10.18 5.99
N THR A 7 -20.43 9.45 6.70
CA THR A 7 -20.00 8.50 7.70
C THR A 7 -18.92 7.64 7.06
N LEU A 8 -17.69 7.75 7.55
CA LEU A 8 -16.57 6.87 7.23
C LEU A 8 -17.05 5.44 7.46
N GLY A 9 -17.55 4.81 6.40
CA GLY A 9 -18.19 3.51 6.44
C GLY A 9 -17.16 2.41 6.54
N PHE A 10 -16.38 2.42 7.63
CA PHE A 10 -15.41 1.38 7.91
C PHE A 10 -16.15 0.06 8.09
N ARG A 11 -15.71 -0.94 7.35
CA ARG A 11 -16.23 -2.30 7.39
C ARG A 11 -15.08 -3.24 7.66
N VAL A 12 -15.43 -4.42 8.18
CA VAL A 12 -14.46 -5.52 8.24
C VAL A 12 -14.09 -5.89 6.80
N PRO A 13 -12.81 -5.88 6.44
CA PRO A 13 -12.37 -6.20 5.08
C PRO A 13 -12.70 -7.66 4.78
N ALA A 14 -13.54 -7.87 3.77
CA ALA A 14 -13.98 -9.21 3.36
C ALA A 14 -13.55 -9.55 1.93
N SER A 15 -13.22 -8.55 1.10
CA SER A 15 -12.73 -8.80 -0.26
C SER A 15 -11.26 -9.25 -0.22
N PRO A 16 -10.83 -10.17 -1.10
CA PRO A 16 -9.42 -10.56 -1.21
C PRO A 16 -8.48 -9.36 -1.38
N ALA A 17 -8.89 -8.34 -2.14
CA ALA A 17 -8.11 -7.12 -2.34
C ALA A 17 -7.97 -6.32 -1.04
N ALA A 18 -9.06 -6.16 -0.27
CA ALA A 18 -9.02 -5.45 1.00
C ALA A 18 -8.12 -6.16 2.02
N ILE A 19 -8.24 -7.49 2.12
CA ILE A 19 -7.44 -8.31 3.05
C ILE A 19 -5.96 -8.22 2.69
N PHE A 20 -5.60 -8.43 1.42
CA PHE A 20 -4.23 -8.32 0.96
C PHE A 20 -3.65 -6.93 1.24
N GLN A 21 -4.42 -5.89 0.91
CA GLN A 21 -4.00 -4.51 1.11
C GLN A 21 -3.74 -4.22 2.59
N LEU A 22 -4.61 -4.69 3.48
CA LEU A 22 -4.46 -4.48 4.92
C LEU A 22 -3.27 -5.24 5.51
N LEU A 23 -3.06 -6.50 5.10
CA LEU A 23 -1.89 -7.29 5.51
C LEU A 23 -0.59 -6.65 5.03
N HIS A 24 -0.55 -6.25 3.75
CA HIS A 24 0.61 -5.59 3.18
C HIS A 24 0.91 -4.26 3.89
N ALA A 25 -0.12 -3.44 4.14
CA ALA A 25 0.05 -2.19 4.86
C ALA A 25 0.53 -2.42 6.29
N ALA A 26 0.05 -3.45 6.99
CA ALA A 26 0.52 -3.79 8.33
C ALA A 26 2.01 -4.16 8.36
N ILE A 27 2.46 -5.00 7.42
CA ILE A 27 3.88 -5.41 7.31
C ILE A 27 4.78 -4.21 7.00
N VAL A 28 4.42 -3.38 6.01
CA VAL A 28 5.24 -2.23 5.63
C VAL A 28 5.24 -1.15 6.71
N THR A 29 4.11 -0.94 7.39
CA THR A 29 4.02 0.03 8.48
C THR A 29 4.86 -0.41 9.68
N SER A 30 4.87 -1.71 10.03
CA SER A 30 5.66 -2.19 11.16
C SER A 30 7.17 -2.06 10.90
N THR A 31 7.63 -2.40 9.70
CA THR A 31 9.04 -2.23 9.31
C THR A 31 9.44 -0.75 9.27
N ALA A 32 8.61 0.10 8.66
CA ALA A 32 8.87 1.54 8.62
C ALA A 32 8.83 2.18 10.02
N THR A 33 7.97 1.70 10.92
CA THR A 33 7.93 2.18 12.31
C THR A 33 9.21 1.83 13.05
N ALA A 34 9.74 0.61 12.87
CA ALA A 34 11.03 0.23 13.44
C ALA A 34 12.16 1.18 12.96
N SER A 35 12.14 1.55 11.68
CA SER A 35 13.09 2.48 11.06
C SER A 35 13.02 3.91 11.61
N LEU A 36 11.90 4.32 12.22
CA LEU A 36 11.83 5.62 12.91
C LEU A 36 12.72 5.66 14.15
N TYR A 37 12.77 4.57 14.90
CA TYR A 37 13.59 4.46 16.12
C TYR A 37 15.05 4.15 15.77
N ASP A 38 15.25 3.05 15.03
CA ASP A 38 16.56 2.60 14.56
C ASP A 38 16.55 2.46 13.03
N PRO A 39 17.12 3.42 12.29
CA PRO A 39 17.13 3.39 10.84
C PRO A 39 18.16 2.41 10.27
N THR A 40 19.05 1.81 11.07
CA THR A 40 20.23 1.06 10.57
C THR A 40 19.87 0.02 9.52
N SER A 41 18.89 -0.85 9.80
CA SER A 41 18.45 -1.87 8.84
C SER A 41 17.84 -1.27 7.57
N PHE A 42 17.13 -0.14 7.69
CA PHE A 42 16.62 0.58 6.53
C PHE A 42 17.78 1.16 5.73
N GLN A 43 18.75 1.79 6.38
CA GLN A 43 19.94 2.36 5.74
C GLN A 43 20.78 1.30 5.03
N GLU A 44 20.90 0.09 5.57
CA GLU A 44 21.58 -1.02 4.90
C GLU A 44 20.82 -1.51 3.66
N GLN A 45 19.49 -1.67 3.78
CA GLN A 45 18.64 -2.07 2.65
C GLN A 45 18.61 -1.00 1.56
N THR A 46 18.72 0.26 1.97
CA THR A 46 18.53 1.41 1.10
C THR A 46 19.84 2.10 0.67
N GLY A 47 20.98 1.78 1.27
CA GLY A 47 22.20 2.56 1.06
C GLY A 47 22.08 4.06 1.41
N ILE A 48 21.00 4.49 2.08
CA ILE A 48 20.84 5.88 2.52
C ILE A 48 21.69 6.06 3.78
N SER A 49 22.83 6.72 3.64
CA SER A 49 23.77 6.95 4.75
C SER A 49 23.24 7.93 5.80
N GLU A 50 22.31 8.82 5.43
CA GLU A 50 21.79 9.86 6.31
C GLU A 50 20.58 9.37 7.13
N PRO A 51 20.68 9.27 8.48
CA PRO A 51 19.60 8.76 9.31
C PRO A 51 18.35 9.66 9.33
N ALA A 52 18.51 10.98 9.18
CA ALA A 52 17.37 11.88 9.10
C ALA A 52 16.52 11.61 7.84
N THR A 53 17.17 11.42 6.70
CA THR A 53 16.51 11.09 5.43
C THR A 53 15.80 9.74 5.50
N ALA A 54 16.45 8.72 6.08
CA ALA A 54 15.84 7.41 6.30
C ALA A 54 14.53 7.53 7.08
N ARG A 55 14.53 8.25 8.20
CA ARG A 55 13.34 8.46 9.04
C ARG A 55 12.24 9.22 8.31
N VAL A 56 12.58 10.24 7.52
CA VAL A 56 11.61 11.00 6.73
C VAL A 56 10.93 10.11 5.69
N ILE A 57 11.69 9.26 5.00
CA ILE A 57 11.11 8.29 4.05
C ILE A 57 10.21 7.30 4.78
N SER A 58 10.65 6.75 5.92
CA SER A 58 9.82 5.87 6.75
C SER A 58 8.52 6.53 7.19
N PHE A 59 8.56 7.80 7.57
CA PHE A 59 7.35 8.58 7.90
C PHE A 59 6.38 8.67 6.71
N PHE A 60 6.88 8.99 5.51
CA PHE A 60 6.03 9.04 4.32
C PHE A 60 5.46 7.68 3.94
N LEU A 61 6.23 6.60 4.11
CA LEU A 61 5.74 5.23 3.92
C LEU A 61 4.59 4.91 4.86
N ILE A 62 4.72 5.24 6.16
CA ILE A 62 3.65 5.05 7.14
C ILE A 62 2.40 5.85 6.75
N ALA A 63 2.55 7.11 6.36
CA ALA A 63 1.43 7.95 5.95
C ALA A 63 0.70 7.38 4.72
N LEU A 64 1.46 6.92 3.72
CA LEU A 64 0.90 6.29 2.53
C LEU A 64 0.20 4.97 2.87
N LYS A 65 0.76 4.16 3.78
CA LYS A 65 0.12 2.93 4.25
C LYS A 65 -1.12 3.17 5.10
N ALA A 66 -1.18 4.26 5.86
CA ALA A 66 -2.40 4.66 6.54
C ALA A 66 -3.53 4.95 5.54
N TYR A 67 -3.23 5.65 4.44
CA TYR A 67 -4.20 5.86 3.35
C TYR A 67 -4.65 4.53 2.74
N GLU A 68 -3.73 3.61 2.48
CA GLU A 68 -4.05 2.26 1.99
C GLU A 68 -4.97 1.47 2.94
N VAL A 69 -4.76 1.57 4.26
CA VAL A 69 -5.63 0.95 5.27
C VAL A 69 -7.02 1.55 5.22
N THR A 70 -7.16 2.87 5.11
CA THR A 70 -8.49 3.49 4.98
C THR A 70 -9.23 2.99 3.74
N GLY A 71 -8.53 2.84 2.61
CA GLY A 71 -9.11 2.28 1.39
C GLY A 71 -9.53 0.82 1.54
N ALA A 72 -8.74 0.00 2.23
CA ALA A 72 -9.09 -1.39 2.52
C ALA A 72 -10.35 -1.49 3.41
N LEU A 73 -10.45 -0.67 4.46
CA LEU A 73 -11.61 -0.66 5.35
C LEU A 73 -12.89 -0.13 4.67
N GLN A 74 -12.75 0.66 3.61
CA GLN A 74 -13.86 1.15 2.79
C GLN A 74 -14.16 0.28 1.57
N ASP A 75 -13.34 -0.76 1.34
CA ASP A 75 -13.29 -1.53 0.10
C ASP A 75 -13.26 -0.65 -1.17
N ASN A 76 -12.46 0.42 -1.12
CA ASN A 76 -12.41 1.43 -2.17
C ASN A 76 -11.43 1.04 -3.28
N ARG A 77 -11.99 0.71 -4.45
CA ARG A 77 -11.23 0.31 -5.64
C ARG A 77 -10.29 1.40 -6.15
N ALA A 78 -10.60 2.68 -5.94
CA ALA A 78 -9.70 3.78 -6.34
C ALA A 78 -8.40 3.74 -5.53
N THR A 79 -8.49 3.47 -4.22
CA THR A 79 -7.31 3.33 -3.35
C THR A 79 -6.47 2.13 -3.74
N TYR A 80 -7.08 1.02 -4.18
CA TYR A 80 -6.32 -0.13 -4.68
C TYR A 80 -5.54 0.20 -5.97
N TRP A 81 -6.15 0.92 -6.92
CA TRP A 81 -5.43 1.37 -8.11
C TRP A 81 -4.26 2.31 -7.77
N VAL A 82 -4.48 3.25 -6.84
CA VAL A 82 -3.40 4.13 -6.35
C VAL A 82 -2.27 3.31 -5.71
N SER A 83 -2.59 2.28 -4.93
CA SER A 83 -1.61 1.35 -4.35
C SER A 83 -0.84 0.59 -5.42
N THR A 84 -1.51 0.03 -6.42
CA THR A 84 -0.86 -0.69 -7.54
C THR A 84 0.09 0.21 -8.32
N ILE A 85 -0.37 1.41 -8.71
CA ILE A 85 0.45 2.37 -9.45
C ILE A 85 1.61 2.87 -8.58
N GLY A 86 1.35 3.17 -7.31
CA GLY A 86 2.37 3.62 -6.36
C GLY A 86 3.50 2.60 -6.19
N ARG A 87 3.17 1.31 -6.11
CA ARG A 87 4.16 0.22 -6.04
C ARG A 87 4.97 0.09 -7.33
N ALA A 88 4.32 0.22 -8.50
CA ALA A 88 5.04 0.22 -9.78
C ALA A 88 5.99 1.42 -9.93
N ALA A 89 5.57 2.59 -9.45
CA ALA A 89 6.41 3.79 -9.41
C ALA A 89 7.57 3.62 -8.42
N ALA A 90 7.32 3.06 -7.23
CA ALA A 90 8.35 2.76 -6.24
C ALA A 90 9.39 1.76 -6.77
N ALA A 91 8.95 0.68 -7.42
CA ALA A 91 9.84 -0.28 -8.05
C ALA A 91 10.68 0.35 -9.18
N SER A 92 10.08 1.25 -9.96
CA SER A 92 10.80 1.99 -11.01
C SER A 92 11.87 2.90 -10.41
N LEU A 93 11.56 3.58 -9.30
CA LEU A 93 12.51 4.39 -8.54
C LEU A 93 13.63 3.53 -7.94
N MET A 94 13.31 2.37 -7.38
CA MET A 94 14.28 1.40 -6.85
C MET A 94 15.28 0.95 -7.92
N VAL A 95 14.79 0.64 -9.14
CA VAL A 95 15.65 0.27 -10.27
C VAL A 95 16.52 1.45 -10.70
N TYR A 96 15.95 2.64 -10.80
CA TYR A 96 16.66 3.86 -11.21
C TYR A 96 17.76 4.26 -10.22
N CYS A 97 17.48 4.23 -8.92
CA CYS A 97 18.44 4.56 -7.88
C CYS A 97 19.53 3.48 -7.70
N GLY A 98 19.28 2.25 -8.15
CA GLY A 98 20.27 1.19 -8.19
C GLY A 98 20.69 0.65 -6.82
N GLY A 99 21.83 -0.04 -6.78
CA GLY A 99 22.41 -0.57 -5.54
C GLY A 99 21.55 -1.63 -4.86
N ALA A 100 21.48 -1.58 -3.52
CA ALA A 100 20.68 -2.51 -2.72
C ALA A 100 19.15 -2.32 -2.94
N TRP A 101 18.69 -1.10 -3.26
CA TRP A 101 17.26 -0.83 -3.55
C TRP A 101 16.74 -1.62 -4.73
N ALA A 102 17.54 -1.76 -5.79
CA ALA A 102 17.09 -2.44 -7.01
C ALA A 102 16.68 -3.90 -6.75
N LYS A 103 17.23 -4.54 -5.70
CA LYS A 103 16.86 -5.90 -5.29
C LYS A 103 15.46 -5.98 -4.66
N LEU A 104 14.92 -4.86 -4.17
CA LEU A 104 13.58 -4.77 -3.60
C LEU A 104 12.50 -4.52 -4.67
N ALA A 105 12.88 -4.02 -5.85
CA ALA A 105 11.92 -3.72 -6.92
C ALA A 105 11.02 -4.91 -7.34
N PRO A 106 11.53 -6.16 -7.44
CA PRO A 106 10.68 -7.32 -7.74
C PRO A 106 9.63 -7.59 -6.65
N LEU A 107 9.92 -7.27 -5.39
CA LEU A 107 8.98 -7.44 -4.28
C LEU A 107 7.81 -6.47 -4.42
N ASP A 108 8.09 -5.20 -4.74
CA ASP A 108 7.04 -4.19 -4.96
C ASP A 108 6.20 -4.51 -6.20
N LEU A 109 6.83 -4.90 -7.31
CA LEU A 109 6.11 -5.33 -8.52
C LEU A 109 5.28 -6.59 -8.28
N GLY A 110 5.84 -7.58 -7.59
CA GLY A 110 5.13 -8.81 -7.23
C GLY A 110 3.91 -8.52 -6.36
N SER A 111 4.06 -7.64 -5.38
CA SER A 111 2.95 -7.23 -4.50
C SER A 111 1.88 -6.43 -5.25
N ALA A 112 2.26 -5.60 -6.24
CA ALA A 112 1.34 -4.90 -7.12
C ALA A 112 0.56 -5.88 -8.02
N ALA A 113 1.23 -6.90 -8.54
CA ALA A 113 0.62 -7.94 -9.36
C ALA A 113 -0.40 -8.76 -8.55
N VAL A 114 -0.06 -9.17 -7.32
CA VAL A 114 -0.98 -9.89 -6.43
C VAL A 114 -2.21 -9.03 -6.13
N LEU A 115 -2.05 -7.75 -5.81
CA LEU A 115 -3.18 -6.84 -5.61
C LEU A 115 -4.06 -6.75 -6.87
N GLY A 116 -3.45 -6.58 -8.04
CA GLY A 116 -4.17 -6.54 -9.33
C GLY A 116 -4.99 -7.81 -9.58
N ILE A 117 -4.42 -8.98 -9.28
CA ILE A 117 -5.13 -10.27 -9.34
C ILE A 117 -6.29 -10.29 -8.34
N CYS A 118 -6.07 -9.91 -7.08
CA CYS A 118 -7.13 -9.83 -6.07
C CYS A 118 -8.27 -8.90 -6.50
N MET A 119 -7.96 -7.77 -7.14
CA MET A 119 -8.94 -6.84 -7.69
C MET A 119 -9.70 -7.41 -8.89
N ALA A 120 -9.08 -8.27 -9.71
CA ALA A 120 -9.75 -8.95 -10.81
C ALA A 120 -10.80 -9.96 -10.30
N PHE A 121 -10.51 -10.63 -9.18
CA PHE A 121 -11.43 -11.57 -8.51
C PHE A 121 -12.40 -10.89 -7.53
N SER A 122 -12.29 -9.58 -7.31
CA SER A 122 -13.19 -8.79 -6.45
C SER A 122 -14.04 -7.87 -7.31
N PRO A 123 -15.17 -8.35 -7.88
CA PRO A 123 -16.01 -7.53 -8.73
C PRO A 123 -16.57 -6.33 -7.94
N PRO A 124 -16.70 -5.15 -8.57
CA PRO A 124 -17.30 -3.99 -7.90
C PRO A 124 -18.72 -4.35 -7.44
N ALA A 125 -19.13 -3.83 -6.28
CA ALA A 125 -20.46 -4.12 -5.68
C ALA A 125 -21.65 -3.90 -6.64
N ALA A 126 -21.49 -3.03 -7.64
CA ALA A 126 -22.47 -2.80 -8.70
C ALA A 126 -22.64 -4.01 -9.65
N ALA A 127 -21.57 -4.76 -9.94
CA ALA A 127 -21.61 -5.94 -10.81
C ALA A 127 -22.16 -7.19 -10.10
N ALA A 128 -21.99 -7.28 -8.78
CA ALA A 128 -22.55 -8.36 -7.97
C ALA A 128 -24.09 -8.30 -7.89
N LYS A 129 -24.67 -7.10 -7.77
CA LYS A 129 -26.13 -6.90 -7.79
C LYS A 129 -26.77 -7.22 -9.15
N ALA A 130 -26.05 -7.06 -10.25
CA ALA A 130 -26.57 -7.33 -11.60
C ALA A 130 -26.64 -8.82 -11.95
N LYS A 131 -25.95 -9.70 -11.21
CA LYS A 131 -26.00 -11.16 -11.38
C LYS A 131 -27.03 -11.86 -10.49
N SER A 132 -27.67 -11.14 -9.57
CA SER A 132 -28.63 -11.68 -8.60
C SER A 132 -30.08 -11.28 -8.87
N GLY A 133 -30.37 -10.68 -10.02
CA GLY A 133 -31.73 -10.37 -10.50
C GLY A 133 -31.95 -11.02 -11.86
#